data_AF-A0A2X1RET2-F1
#
_entry.id   AF-A0A2X1RET2-F1
#
_cell.length_a   1.000
_cell.length_b   1.000
_cell.length_c   1.000
_cell.angle_alpha   90.00
_cell.angle_beta   90.00
_cell.angle_gamma   90.00
#
_symmetry.space_group_name_H-M   'P 1'
#
loop_
_entity.id
_entity.type
_entity.pdbx_description
1 polymer ?
#
loop_
_entity_poly.entity_id
_entity_poly.type
_entity_poly.pdbx_seq_one_letter_code
_entity_poly.pdbx_strand_id
1 'polypeptide(L)'
;MFVGNSLVVRLIDALAQLPAGYPVYSNRGASGIDGLIATAAGVQRASARPTLAIVGDLSALYDLNSLALLRQASAPLVLIVVNNNGGQIFSMLPTPQDERRQFYLMPQDVDFSHAAAMFGLAYHRPDDWPSLDEALAGAWRRAGATVIELAVNETDGAQTLQQLLAQVSRL
;
A
#
# COMPACT_ATOMS: atom_id res chain seq x y z
N MET A 1 -8.13 -3.64 9.10
CA MET A 1 -7.08 -3.24 8.15
C MET A 1 -6.42 -4.46 7.53
N PHE A 2 -6.13 -4.44 6.24
CA PHE A 2 -5.25 -5.39 5.56
C PHE A 2 -3.93 -4.70 5.23
N VAL A 3 -2.81 -5.29 5.63
CA VAL A 3 -1.48 -4.70 5.44
C VAL A 3 -0.69 -5.56 4.45
N GLY A 4 -0.23 -4.93 3.38
CA GLY A 4 0.64 -5.54 2.39
C GLY A 4 2.03 -5.85 2.93
N ASN A 5 2.85 -6.46 2.08
CA ASN A 5 4.22 -6.84 2.44
C ASN A 5 5.23 -5.72 2.07
N SER A 6 6.53 -6.01 2.15
CA SER A 6 7.61 -5.04 1.90
C SER A 6 7.66 -3.90 2.95
N LEU A 7 7.87 -2.65 2.54
CA LEU A 7 8.07 -1.51 3.45
C LEU A 7 6.86 -1.20 4.33
N VAL A 8 5.63 -1.26 3.80
CA VAL A 8 4.44 -0.77 4.52
C VAL A 8 4.23 -1.45 5.88
N VAL A 9 4.33 -2.78 5.95
CA VAL A 9 4.18 -3.50 7.23
C VAL A 9 5.27 -3.15 8.22
N ARG A 10 6.51 -2.90 7.74
CA ARG A 10 7.66 -2.55 8.60
C ARG A 10 7.56 -1.12 9.12
N LEU A 11 7.10 -0.19 8.29
CA LEU A 11 6.90 1.20 8.68
C LEU A 11 5.74 1.33 9.67
N ILE A 12 4.64 0.61 9.44
CA ILE A 12 3.52 0.58 10.41
C ILE A 12 3.99 -0.02 11.74
N ASP A 13 4.70 -1.15 11.71
CA ASP A 13 5.22 -1.81 12.92
C ASP A 13 6.19 -0.91 13.71
N ALA A 14 7.09 -0.21 13.02
CA ALA A 14 8.10 0.62 13.67
C ALA A 14 7.59 2.00 14.13
N LEU A 15 6.62 2.59 13.43
CA LEU A 15 6.27 4.01 13.57
C LEU A 15 4.84 4.26 14.05
N ALA A 16 3.97 3.24 14.06
CA ALA A 16 2.57 3.39 14.48
C ALA A 16 2.27 2.58 15.75
N GLN A 17 1.38 3.12 16.58
CA GLN A 17 0.77 2.37 17.67
C GLN A 17 -0.68 2.05 17.30
N LEU A 18 -0.95 0.79 16.96
CA LEU A 18 -2.30 0.37 16.59
C LEU A 18 -3.18 0.16 17.84
N PRO A 19 -4.50 0.47 17.77
CA PRO A 19 -5.40 0.27 18.90
C PRO A 19 -5.56 -1.21 19.27
N ALA A 20 -5.61 -1.49 20.58
CA ALA A 20 -5.85 -2.84 21.08
C ALA A 20 -7.17 -3.42 20.55
N GLY A 21 -7.13 -4.63 20.02
CA GLY A 21 -8.31 -5.32 19.49
C GLY A 21 -8.77 -4.86 18.10
N TYR A 22 -8.11 -3.87 17.47
CA TYR A 22 -8.42 -3.49 16.09
C TYR A 22 -7.95 -4.58 15.10
N PRO A 23 -8.82 -5.16 14.25
CA PRO A 23 -8.43 -6.29 13.40
C PRO A 23 -7.40 -5.91 12.32
N VAL A 24 -6.30 -6.67 12.28
CA VAL A 24 -5.24 -6.57 11.26
C VAL A 24 -5.05 -7.92 10.57
N TYR A 25 -5.09 -7.91 9.23
CA TYR A 25 -4.84 -9.07 8.39
C TYR A 25 -3.63 -8.83 7.50
N SER A 26 -2.89 -9.89 7.16
CA SER A 26 -1.72 -9.80 6.29
C SER A 26 -1.27 -11.19 5.82
N ASN A 27 -0.62 -11.26 4.65
CA ASN A 27 -0.02 -12.49 4.12
C ASN A 27 1.43 -12.64 4.60
N ARG A 28 1.63 -12.90 5.90
CA ARG A 28 2.98 -12.93 6.51
C ARG A 28 3.61 -14.31 6.62
N GLY A 29 2.92 -15.37 6.18
CA GLY A 29 3.48 -16.73 6.14
C GLY A 29 4.70 -16.81 5.23
N ALA A 30 4.49 -16.71 3.92
CA ALA A 30 5.56 -16.64 2.93
C ALA A 30 5.95 -15.20 2.52
N SER A 31 5.18 -14.19 2.96
CA SER A 31 5.45 -12.76 2.67
C SER A 31 5.42 -12.36 1.18
N GLY A 32 4.68 -13.10 0.34
CA GLY A 32 4.55 -12.82 -1.09
C GLY A 32 3.83 -11.50 -1.41
N ILE A 33 4.16 -10.89 -2.55
CA ILE A 33 3.53 -9.66 -3.06
C ILE A 33 2.45 -9.93 -4.12
N ASP A 34 2.22 -11.21 -4.41
CA ASP A 34 1.62 -11.76 -5.62
C ASP A 34 0.08 -11.90 -5.60
N GLY A 35 -0.56 -11.70 -4.44
CA GLY A 35 -2.00 -11.89 -4.28
C GLY A 35 -2.64 -11.00 -3.22
N LEU A 36 -2.05 -9.82 -2.98
CA LEU A 36 -2.45 -8.95 -1.87
C LEU A 36 -3.82 -8.28 -2.10
N ILE A 37 -4.16 -7.90 -3.33
CA ILE A 37 -5.46 -7.29 -3.67
C ILE A 37 -6.56 -8.35 -3.61
N ALA A 38 -6.34 -9.53 -4.18
CA ALA A 38 -7.25 -10.66 -4.11
C ALA A 38 -7.54 -11.06 -2.66
N THR A 39 -6.49 -11.14 -1.83
CA THR A 39 -6.64 -11.47 -0.41
C THR A 39 -7.44 -10.39 0.32
N ALA A 40 -7.14 -9.11 0.09
CA ALA A 40 -7.89 -8.00 0.68
C ALA A 40 -9.38 -8.04 0.30
N ALA A 41 -9.69 -8.39 -0.96
CA ALA A 41 -11.06 -8.59 -1.42
C ALA A 41 -11.75 -9.73 -0.64
N GLY A 42 -11.07 -10.85 -0.43
CA GLY A 42 -11.58 -11.97 0.36
C GLY A 42 -11.84 -11.59 1.83
N VAL A 43 -10.91 -10.88 2.47
CA VAL A 43 -11.06 -10.37 3.84
C VAL A 43 -12.27 -9.44 3.95
N GLN A 44 -12.44 -8.53 3.00
CA GLN A 44 -13.59 -7.61 2.97
C GLN A 44 -14.90 -8.39 2.83
N ARG A 45 -14.98 -9.33 1.88
CA ARG A 45 -16.20 -10.12 1.65
C ARG A 45 -16.57 -11.00 2.83
N ALA A 46 -15.58 -11.63 3.47
CA ALA A 46 -15.80 -12.51 4.61
C ALA A 46 -16.31 -11.76 5.85
N SER A 47 -15.82 -10.54 6.09
CA SER A 47 -16.20 -9.75 7.25
C SER A 47 -17.38 -8.80 7.00
N ALA A 48 -17.64 -8.44 5.73
CA ALA A 48 -18.58 -7.41 5.30
C ALA A 48 -18.39 -6.06 6.03
N ARG A 49 -17.14 -5.74 6.43
CA ARG A 49 -16.80 -4.51 7.15
C ARG A 49 -16.08 -3.50 6.26
N PRO A 50 -16.16 -2.19 6.58
CA PRO A 50 -15.29 -1.19 5.99
C PRO A 50 -13.82 -1.62 6.13
N THR A 51 -13.10 -1.62 5.01
CA THR A 51 -11.77 -2.22 4.95
C THR A 51 -10.77 -1.24 4.35
N LEU A 52 -9.74 -0.91 5.12
CA LEU A 52 -8.52 -0.25 4.62
C LEU A 52 -7.51 -1.32 4.23
N ALA A 53 -7.04 -1.29 2.98
CA ALA A 53 -5.94 -2.10 2.48
C ALA A 53 -4.80 -1.18 2.03
N ILE A 54 -3.55 -1.48 2.40
CA ILE A 54 -2.39 -0.67 2.02
C ILE A 54 -1.32 -1.58 1.41
N VAL A 55 -0.91 -1.30 0.18
CA VAL A 55 0.07 -2.09 -0.58
C VAL A 55 1.09 -1.17 -1.27
N GLY A 56 2.23 -1.72 -1.69
CA GLY A 56 3.16 -1.01 -2.58
C GLY A 56 2.75 -1.11 -4.05
N ASP A 57 3.30 -0.23 -4.89
CA ASP A 57 3.13 -0.19 -6.34
C ASP A 57 3.45 -1.52 -7.04
N LEU A 58 4.61 -2.14 -6.79
CA LEU A 58 4.93 -3.43 -7.42
C LEU A 58 3.98 -4.54 -6.99
N SER A 59 3.48 -4.48 -5.75
CA SER A 59 2.45 -5.42 -5.28
C SER A 59 1.11 -5.21 -6.00
N ALA A 60 0.73 -3.95 -6.21
CA ALA A 60 -0.48 -3.61 -6.95
C ALA A 60 -0.37 -4.02 -8.44
N LEU A 61 0.82 -3.89 -9.04
CA LEU A 61 1.08 -4.39 -10.40
C LEU A 61 1.03 -5.91 -10.49
N TYR A 62 1.60 -6.62 -9.52
CA TYR A 62 1.61 -8.08 -9.51
C TYR A 62 0.19 -8.66 -9.54
N ASP A 63 -0.73 -8.03 -8.80
CA ASP A 63 -2.11 -8.49 -8.62
C ASP A 63 -3.14 -7.54 -9.28
N LEU A 64 -2.74 -6.88 -10.37
CA LEU A 64 -3.50 -5.78 -10.99
C LEU A 64 -4.91 -6.20 -11.43
N ASN A 65 -5.05 -7.41 -11.97
CA ASN A 65 -6.33 -7.91 -12.46
C ASN A 65 -7.35 -8.14 -11.32
N SER A 66 -6.89 -8.28 -10.07
CA SER A 66 -7.74 -8.46 -8.90
C SER A 66 -8.48 -7.19 -8.50
N LEU A 67 -8.16 -6.03 -9.09
CA LEU A 67 -9.04 -4.85 -9.04
C LEU A 67 -10.47 -5.16 -9.53
N ALA A 68 -10.63 -6.14 -10.44
CA ALA A 68 -11.94 -6.64 -10.85
C ALA A 68 -12.77 -7.18 -9.66
N LEU A 69 -12.13 -7.78 -8.66
CA LEU A 69 -12.80 -8.35 -7.48
C LEU A 69 -13.31 -7.26 -6.53
N LEU A 70 -12.62 -6.11 -6.48
CA LEU A 70 -12.97 -4.98 -5.61
C LEU A 70 -14.27 -4.27 -6.02
N ARG A 71 -14.70 -4.45 -7.28
CA ARG A 71 -15.97 -3.92 -7.81
C ARG A 71 -17.21 -4.40 -7.06
N GLN A 72 -17.09 -5.51 -6.32
CA GLN A 72 -18.19 -6.17 -5.62
C GLN A 72 -18.04 -6.07 -4.09
N ALA A 73 -17.30 -5.08 -3.58
CA ALA A 73 -17.16 -4.89 -2.14
C ALA A 73 -18.50 -4.56 -1.49
N SER A 74 -18.89 -5.31 -0.46
CA SER A 74 -20.17 -5.18 0.25
C SER A 74 -20.23 -4.02 1.27
N ALA A 75 -19.08 -3.42 1.54
CA ALA A 75 -18.89 -2.24 2.39
C ALA A 75 -17.75 -1.39 1.78
N PRO A 76 -17.59 -0.12 2.18
CA PRO A 76 -16.52 0.72 1.66
C PRO A 76 -15.15 0.06 1.80
N LEU A 77 -14.41 -0.03 0.70
CA LEU A 77 -13.03 -0.51 0.68
C LEU A 77 -12.12 0.59 0.15
N VAL A 78 -11.10 0.94 0.92
CA VAL A 78 -10.04 1.86 0.48
C VAL A 78 -8.79 1.06 0.21
N LEU A 79 -8.34 1.07 -1.05
CA LEU A 79 -7.05 0.53 -1.45
C LEU A 79 -6.07 1.70 -1.58
N ILE A 80 -5.17 1.83 -0.61
CA ILE A 80 -4.03 2.72 -0.72
C ILE A 80 -2.90 1.99 -1.45
N VAL A 81 -2.44 2.58 -2.55
CA VAL A 81 -1.22 2.17 -3.25
C VAL A 81 -0.14 3.19 -2.94
N VAL A 82 0.89 2.79 -2.21
CA VAL A 82 2.07 3.62 -1.95
C VAL A 82 2.99 3.47 -3.15
N ASN A 83 3.06 4.50 -3.99
CA ASN A 83 3.85 4.52 -5.20
C ASN A 83 5.15 5.29 -4.97
N ASN A 84 6.22 4.53 -4.70
CA ASN A 84 7.59 5.02 -4.59
C ASN A 84 8.48 4.47 -5.73
N ASN A 85 7.84 4.11 -6.85
CA ASN A 85 8.45 3.67 -8.09
C ASN A 85 9.47 2.52 -7.91
N GLY A 86 8.99 1.36 -7.46
CA GLY A 86 9.75 0.12 -7.36
C GLY A 86 9.84 -0.48 -5.95
N GLY A 87 10.59 -1.56 -5.84
CA GLY A 87 10.80 -2.32 -4.61
C GLY A 87 11.73 -1.61 -3.62
N GLN A 88 11.33 -0.46 -3.07
CA GLN A 88 12.21 0.40 -2.26
C GLN A 88 12.66 -0.21 -0.92
N ILE A 89 12.17 -1.39 -0.54
CA ILE A 89 12.80 -2.19 0.52
C ILE A 89 14.28 -2.48 0.22
N PHE A 90 14.65 -2.64 -1.05
CA PHE A 90 16.03 -2.88 -1.48
C PHE A 90 16.93 -1.66 -1.34
N SER A 91 16.38 -0.46 -1.14
CA SER A 91 17.11 0.75 -0.76
C SER A 91 17.52 0.75 0.72
N MET A 92 16.87 -0.06 1.56
CA MET A 92 17.29 -0.27 2.96
C MET A 92 18.32 -1.40 3.12
N LEU A 93 18.34 -2.33 2.17
CA LEU A 93 19.25 -3.46 2.17
C LEU A 93 20.59 -3.08 1.52
N PRO A 94 21.71 -3.71 1.92
CA PRO A 94 23.04 -3.45 1.35
C PRO A 94 23.18 -4.05 -0.06
N THR A 95 22.35 -3.60 -1.00
CA THR A 95 22.38 -4.03 -2.41
C THR A 95 23.46 -3.27 -3.19
N PRO A 96 24.14 -3.91 -4.17
CA PRO A 96 25.17 -3.25 -4.98
C PRO A 96 24.59 -2.04 -5.74
N GLN A 97 25.19 -0.86 -5.58
CA GLN A 97 24.62 0.40 -6.08
C GLN A 97 24.41 0.40 -7.60
N ASP A 98 25.38 -0.11 -8.36
CA ASP A 98 25.36 -0.12 -9.83
C ASP A 98 24.28 -1.05 -10.40
N GLU A 99 23.94 -2.11 -9.67
CA GLU A 99 22.95 -3.13 -10.07
C GLU A 99 21.55 -2.88 -9.49
N ARG A 100 21.46 -2.05 -8.43
CA ARG A 100 20.27 -1.88 -7.60
C ARG A 100 19.04 -1.51 -8.41
N ARG A 101 19.14 -0.53 -9.32
CA ARG A 101 17.98 -0.06 -10.08
C ARG A 101 17.44 -1.15 -11.00
N GLN A 102 18.31 -1.83 -11.72
CA GLN A 102 17.92 -2.80 -12.76
C GLN A 102 17.45 -4.13 -12.18
N PHE A 103 18.14 -4.66 -11.15
CA PHE A 103 17.93 -6.03 -10.68
C PHE A 103 17.18 -6.14 -9.36
N TYR A 104 16.91 -5.02 -8.67
CA TYR A 104 16.27 -5.03 -7.36
C TYR A 104 15.07 -4.09 -7.30
N LEU A 105 15.26 -2.78 -7.52
CA LEU A 105 14.18 -1.80 -7.42
C LEU A 105 13.15 -2.00 -8.53
N MET A 106 13.60 -2.27 -9.76
CA MET A 106 12.73 -2.50 -10.91
C MET A 106 11.59 -1.46 -11.03
N PRO A 107 11.90 -0.14 -11.06
CA PRO A 107 10.90 0.89 -11.28
C PRO A 107 10.14 0.63 -12.58
N GLN A 108 8.83 0.80 -12.54
CA GLN A 108 7.96 0.56 -13.70
C GLN A 108 7.46 1.87 -14.32
N ASP A 109 7.67 3.00 -13.64
CA ASP A 109 7.32 4.35 -14.12
C ASP A 109 5.83 4.47 -14.54
N VAL A 110 4.92 4.00 -13.67
CA VAL A 110 3.46 4.00 -13.89
C VAL A 110 2.69 4.72 -12.78
N ASP A 111 1.45 5.11 -13.09
CA ASP A 111 0.40 5.44 -12.13
C ASP A 111 -0.80 4.48 -12.27
N PHE A 112 -1.71 4.51 -11.30
CA PHE A 112 -2.85 3.58 -11.19
C PHE A 112 -4.18 4.20 -11.61
N SER A 113 -4.19 5.42 -12.17
CA SER A 113 -5.41 6.11 -12.58
C SER A 113 -6.18 5.32 -13.64
N HIS A 114 -5.47 4.85 -14.67
CA HIS A 114 -6.06 4.07 -15.76
C HIS A 114 -6.43 2.65 -15.34
N ALA A 115 -5.70 2.05 -14.39
CA ALA A 115 -6.08 0.77 -13.81
C ALA A 115 -7.41 0.87 -13.05
N ALA A 116 -7.57 1.90 -12.20
CA ALA A 116 -8.83 2.16 -11.52
C ALA A 116 -9.97 2.42 -12.52
N ALA A 117 -9.72 3.25 -13.55
CA ALA A 117 -10.71 3.55 -14.59
C ALA A 117 -11.15 2.29 -15.37
N MET A 118 -10.21 1.41 -15.72
CA MET A 118 -10.48 0.14 -16.42
C MET A 118 -11.50 -0.72 -15.67
N PHE A 119 -11.45 -0.74 -14.34
CA PHE A 119 -12.36 -1.52 -13.49
C PHE A 119 -13.54 -0.70 -12.93
N GLY A 120 -13.67 0.57 -13.30
CA GLY A 120 -14.74 1.46 -12.84
C GLY A 120 -14.66 1.79 -11.35
N LEU A 121 -13.45 1.85 -10.79
CA LEU A 121 -13.20 2.20 -9.39
C LEU A 121 -12.99 3.72 -9.26
N ALA A 122 -13.43 4.29 -8.14
CA ALA A 122 -13.09 5.69 -7.82
C ALA A 122 -11.58 5.81 -7.59
N TYR A 123 -10.98 6.92 -8.00
CA TYR A 123 -9.54 7.13 -7.93
C TYR A 123 -9.21 8.53 -7.41
N HIS A 124 -8.23 8.61 -6.52
CA HIS A 124 -7.65 9.85 -6.04
C HIS A 124 -6.12 9.72 -5.97
N ARG A 125 -5.43 10.84 -6.21
CA ARG A 125 -3.97 10.95 -6.05
C ARG A 125 -3.65 12.24 -5.28
N PRO A 126 -3.90 12.26 -3.96
CA PRO A 126 -3.62 13.44 -3.14
C PRO A 126 -2.13 13.73 -3.09
N ASP A 127 -1.77 15.01 -3.08
CA ASP A 127 -0.40 15.52 -3.01
C ASP A 127 -0.06 16.12 -1.63
N ASP A 128 -1.06 16.21 -0.75
CA ASP A 128 -0.91 16.72 0.62
C ASP A 128 -1.88 16.04 1.61
N TRP A 129 -1.74 16.36 2.90
CA TRP A 129 -2.59 15.80 3.95
C TRP A 129 -4.07 16.22 3.85
N PRO A 130 -4.41 17.51 3.62
CA PRO A 130 -5.81 17.91 3.46
C PRO A 130 -6.54 17.18 2.32
N SER A 131 -5.91 17.02 1.16
CA SER A 131 -6.50 16.31 0.03
C SER A 131 -6.63 14.81 0.29
N LEU A 132 -5.69 14.21 1.05
CA LEU A 132 -5.81 12.82 1.52
C LEU A 132 -6.99 12.65 2.49
N ASP A 133 -7.15 13.56 3.44
CA ASP A 133 -8.27 13.53 4.39
C ASP A 133 -9.62 13.65 3.67
N GLU A 134 -9.71 14.54 2.68
CA GLU A 134 -10.91 14.67 1.84
C GLU A 134 -11.20 13.39 1.04
N ALA A 135 -10.18 12.81 0.39
CA ALA A 135 -10.31 11.57 -0.38
C ALA A 135 -10.76 10.40 0.50
N LEU A 136 -10.19 10.25 1.70
CA LEU A 136 -10.60 9.24 2.67
C LEU A 136 -12.04 9.45 3.14
N ALA A 137 -12.40 10.68 3.52
CA ALA A 137 -13.76 11.02 3.95
C ALA A 137 -14.80 10.76 2.84
N GLY A 138 -14.45 11.02 1.58
CA GLY A 138 -15.26 10.66 0.42
C GLY A 138 -15.39 9.15 0.25
N ALA A 139 -14.28 8.42 0.30
CA ALA A 139 -14.24 6.98 0.09
C ALA A 139 -15.07 6.20 1.12
N TRP A 140 -15.04 6.59 2.40
CA TRP A 140 -15.81 5.91 3.46
C TRP A 140 -17.32 6.10 3.36
N ARG A 141 -17.79 7.11 2.62
CA ARG A 141 -19.22 7.38 2.40
C ARG A 141 -19.77 6.71 1.13
N ARG A 142 -18.89 6.17 0.28
CA ARG A 142 -19.26 5.57 -1.00
C ARG A 142 -19.41 4.05 -0.85
N ALA A 143 -20.40 3.48 -1.52
CA ALA A 143 -20.47 2.03 -1.69
C ALA A 143 -19.41 1.54 -2.71
N GLY A 144 -18.76 0.42 -2.40
CA GLY A 144 -17.73 -0.17 -3.26
C GLY A 144 -16.31 0.26 -2.89
N ALA A 145 -15.38 0.10 -3.83
CA ALA A 145 -13.96 0.35 -3.61
C ALA A 145 -13.47 1.67 -4.22
N THR A 146 -12.55 2.33 -3.52
CA THR A 146 -11.80 3.51 -3.95
C THR A 146 -10.31 3.21 -3.91
N VAL A 147 -9.61 3.54 -4.98
CA VAL A 147 -8.14 3.51 -5.06
C VAL A 147 -7.60 4.90 -4.70
N ILE A 148 -6.68 4.96 -3.76
CA ILE A 148 -5.95 6.18 -3.41
C ILE A 148 -4.47 5.90 -3.66
N GLU A 149 -3.88 6.59 -4.63
CA GLU A 149 -2.44 6.50 -4.90
C GLU A 149 -1.69 7.59 -4.16
N LEU A 150 -0.74 7.18 -3.32
CA LEU A 150 0.18 8.10 -2.65
C LEU A 150 1.52 8.06 -3.38
N ALA A 151 1.74 9.03 -4.25
CA ALA A 151 3.02 9.19 -4.93
C ALA A 151 4.02 9.86 -3.97
N VAL A 152 5.11 9.17 -3.68
CA VAL A 152 6.15 9.64 -2.75
C VAL A 152 7.52 9.49 -3.38
N ASN A 153 8.50 10.24 -2.89
CA ASN A 153 9.88 10.10 -3.33
C ASN A 153 10.39 8.68 -3.04
N GLU A 154 11.18 8.15 -3.97
CA GLU A 154 11.65 6.77 -4.00
C GLU A 154 12.20 6.29 -2.64
N THR A 155 13.09 7.07 -2.03
CA THR A 155 13.89 6.59 -0.88
C THR A 155 13.51 7.21 0.47
N ASP A 156 12.59 8.18 0.52
CA ASP A 156 12.32 8.96 1.73
C ASP A 156 11.84 8.08 2.89
N GLY A 157 10.97 7.10 2.62
CA GLY A 157 10.48 6.18 3.66
C GLY A 157 11.60 5.29 4.24
N ALA A 158 12.49 4.80 3.38
CA ALA A 158 13.63 3.98 3.78
C ALA A 158 14.65 4.79 4.60
N GLN A 159 15.00 5.99 4.13
CA GLN A 159 15.94 6.88 4.79
C GLN A 159 15.41 7.37 6.14
N THR A 160 14.13 7.75 6.21
CA THR A 160 13.49 8.21 7.45
C THR A 160 13.55 7.14 8.53
N LEU A 161 13.23 5.88 8.19
CA LEU A 161 13.32 4.78 9.16
C LEU A 161 14.76 4.58 9.66
N GLN A 162 15.75 4.59 8.76
CA GLN A 162 17.16 4.46 9.14
C GLN A 162 17.62 5.60 10.06
N GLN A 163 17.22 6.84 9.77
CA GLN A 163 17.53 8.02 10.59
C GLN A 163 16.93 7.90 11.99
N LEU A 164 15.65 7.51 12.09
CA LEU A 164 14.97 7.33 13.38
C LEU A 164 15.62 6.21 14.21
N LEU A 165 15.98 5.08 13.59
CA LEU A 165 16.69 4.00 14.27
C LEU A 165 18.08 4.46 14.79
N ALA A 166 18.80 5.23 13.99
CA ALA A 166 20.10 5.78 14.39
C ALA A 166 19.97 6.83 15.52
N GLN A 167 18.87 7.58 15.56
CA GLN A 167 18.60 8.55 16.62
C GLN A 167 18.24 7.86 17.94
N VAL A 168 17.35 6.86 17.91
CA VAL A 168 16.89 6.13 19.11
C VAL A 168 18.00 5.26 19.70
N SER A 169 18.91 4.71 18.89
CA SER A 169 20.03 3.88 19.41
C SER A 169 21.07 4.67 20.23
N ARG A 170 20.96 6.00 20.28
CA ARG A 170 21.82 6.89 21.08
C ARG A 170 21.16 7.38 22.39
N LEU A 171 19.90 7.03 22.62
CA LEU A 171 19.19 7.31 23.87
C LEU A 171 19.64 6.34 24.96
#